data_AF-A0A110B0K6-F1
#
_entry.id   AF-A0A110B0K6-F1
#
_cell.length_a   1.000
_cell.length_b   1.000
_cell.length_c   1.000
_cell.angle_alpha   90.00
_cell.angle_beta   90.00
_cell.angle_gamma   90.00
#
_symmetry.space_group_name_H-M   'P 1'
#
loop_
_entity.id
_entity.type
_entity.pdbx_description
1 polymer ?
#
loop_
_entity_poly.entity_id
_entity_poly.type
_entity_poly.pdbx_seq_one_letter_code
_entity_poly.pdbx_strand_id
1 'polypeptide(L)'
;MSNSTKPPLKKIVLCLFIGFTAFACKKTVQKPVVQVTGTASTFKIDGTAVKIDSASAMLYTNASGRQMDIYAYKGGQEVLEFHFDPKTGNKTAGTTLGSGAFLTYMASPVLSYDSQSGALNVTVCDTIGKKVEADFNFVAKQYPYTDPASKTITEGHISITKINKQ
;
A
#
# COMPACT_ATOMS: atom_id res chain seq x y z
N MET A 1 61.33 35.38 42.30
CA MET A 1 62.56 34.56 42.26
C MET A 1 62.17 33.09 42.25
N SER A 2 63.01 32.30 41.59
CA SER A 2 62.90 30.90 41.20
C SER A 2 62.61 29.88 42.31
N ASN A 3 61.92 28.81 41.88
CA ASN A 3 61.94 27.40 42.31
C ASN A 3 61.57 26.98 43.75
N SER A 4 60.63 26.03 43.82
CA SER A 4 60.74 24.90 44.75
C SER A 4 59.95 23.66 44.28
N THR A 5 60.72 22.68 43.79
CA THR A 5 60.66 21.20 43.94
C THR A 5 59.35 20.44 44.24
N LYS A 6 59.07 19.42 43.40
CA LYS A 6 58.05 18.34 43.53
C LYS A 6 58.34 17.36 44.69
N PRO A 7 57.33 16.61 45.19
CA PRO A 7 57.43 15.14 45.20
C PRO A 7 56.04 14.43 44.99
N PRO A 8 55.79 13.14 45.33
CA PRO A 8 55.82 12.01 44.39
C PRO A 8 54.52 11.13 44.30
N LEU A 9 54.49 10.32 43.24
CA LEU A 9 53.86 8.99 43.05
C LEU A 9 52.82 8.47 44.09
N LYS A 10 51.56 8.26 43.69
CA LYS A 10 50.66 7.22 44.26
C LYS A 10 49.75 6.59 43.19
N LYS A 11 49.88 5.26 43.05
CA LYS A 11 49.00 4.34 42.32
C LYS A 11 47.55 4.50 42.79
N ILE A 12 46.55 4.42 41.90
CA ILE A 12 45.18 3.94 42.20
C ILE A 12 44.43 3.65 40.88
N VAL A 13 44.15 2.35 40.70
CA VAL A 13 42.85 1.76 40.31
C VAL A 13 42.23 2.13 38.95
N LEU A 14 42.39 1.20 38.00
CA LEU A 14 41.31 0.45 37.33
C LEU A 14 39.95 1.15 37.17
N CYS A 15 39.55 1.43 35.93
CA CYS A 15 38.15 1.31 35.52
C CYS A 15 38.08 1.00 34.02
N LEU A 16 37.85 -0.28 33.74
CA LEU A 16 37.35 -0.82 32.48
C LEU A 16 35.99 -0.16 32.20
N PHE A 17 35.87 0.63 31.15
CA PHE A 17 34.57 0.90 30.52
C PHE A 17 34.63 0.42 29.08
N ILE A 18 34.14 -0.80 28.90
CA ILE A 18 33.81 -1.42 27.62
C ILE A 18 32.68 -0.57 27.03
N GLY A 19 33.01 0.20 25.99
CA GLY A 19 32.02 0.91 25.18
C GLY A 19 31.16 -0.08 24.44
N PHE A 20 30.00 -0.41 25.01
CA PHE A 20 28.89 -1.03 24.28
C PHE A 20 28.38 -0.01 23.26
N THR A 21 28.87 -0.10 22.02
CA THR A 21 28.24 0.54 20.88
C THR A 21 26.87 -0.11 20.68
N ALA A 22 25.82 0.59 21.09
CA ALA A 22 24.46 0.20 20.76
C ALA A 22 24.30 0.25 19.24
N PHE A 23 24.32 -0.92 18.59
CA PHE A 23 23.74 -1.10 17.28
C PHE A 23 22.24 -0.82 17.41
N ALA A 24 21.86 0.45 17.18
CA ALA A 24 20.48 0.80 16.93
C ALA A 24 20.09 0.19 15.58
N CYS A 25 19.72 -1.09 15.60
CA CYS A 25 18.94 -1.73 14.55
C CYS A 25 17.62 -0.97 14.46
N LYS A 26 17.58 0.09 13.64
CA LYS A 26 16.33 0.55 13.07
C LYS A 26 15.81 -0.64 12.26
N LYS A 27 14.90 -1.43 12.84
CA LYS A 27 14.01 -2.27 12.06
C LYS A 27 13.19 -1.32 11.21
N THR A 28 13.68 -1.00 10.02
CA THR A 28 12.85 -0.49 8.95
C THR A 28 11.78 -1.56 8.78
N VAL A 29 10.54 -1.25 9.16
CA VAL A 29 9.39 -2.06 8.76
C VAL A 29 9.32 -1.88 7.26
N GLN A 30 10.06 -2.71 6.54
CA GLN A 30 9.96 -2.81 5.11
C GLN A 30 8.56 -3.39 4.87
N LYS A 31 7.63 -2.56 4.39
CA LYS A 31 6.38 -3.05 3.78
C LYS A 31 6.84 -4.16 2.83
N PRO A 32 6.40 -5.42 3.00
CA PRO A 32 6.92 -6.52 2.20
C PRO A 32 6.74 -6.15 0.74
N VAL A 33 7.85 -6.00 0.00
CA VAL A 33 7.79 -5.84 -1.45
C VAL A 33 7.42 -7.22 -1.98
N VAL A 34 6.12 -7.47 -2.07
CA VAL A 34 5.60 -8.73 -2.60
C VAL A 34 5.82 -8.72 -4.10
N GLN A 35 6.92 -9.32 -4.53
CA GLN A 35 7.13 -9.66 -5.93
C GLN A 35 6.24 -10.85 -6.26
N VAL A 36 5.08 -10.67 -6.92
CA VAL A 36 4.36 -11.78 -7.58
C VAL A 36 3.60 -11.35 -8.84
N THR A 37 3.82 -12.18 -9.86
CA THR A 37 3.18 -12.37 -11.16
C THR A 37 1.65 -12.50 -11.10
N GLY A 38 0.97 -11.59 -11.78
CA GLY A 38 -0.41 -11.70 -12.27
C GLY A 38 -0.45 -11.24 -13.73
N THR A 39 -1.41 -11.73 -14.51
CA THR A 39 -1.55 -11.42 -15.94
C THR A 39 -1.79 -9.91 -16.13
N ALA A 40 -1.24 -9.35 -17.21
CA ALA A 40 -1.29 -7.92 -17.54
C ALA A 40 -2.70 -7.33 -17.32
N SER A 41 -2.81 -6.48 -16.30
CA SER A 41 -4.01 -5.72 -15.99
C SER A 41 -3.88 -4.34 -16.65
N THR A 42 -4.94 -3.85 -17.27
CA THR A 42 -4.95 -2.57 -17.99
C THR A 42 -6.13 -1.72 -17.55
N PHE A 43 -5.97 -0.42 -17.66
CA PHE A 43 -7.06 0.55 -17.50
C PHE A 43 -6.71 1.82 -18.30
N LYS A 44 -7.66 2.74 -18.41
CA LYS A 44 -7.42 4.08 -18.96
C LYS A 44 -7.64 5.13 -17.89
N ILE A 45 -6.82 6.17 -17.91
CA ILE A 45 -6.97 7.40 -17.13
C ILE A 45 -7.19 8.52 -18.11
N ASP A 46 -8.36 9.15 -18.06
CA ASP A 46 -8.73 10.23 -18.98
C ASP A 46 -8.48 9.84 -20.46
N GLY A 47 -8.80 8.58 -20.80
CA GLY A 47 -8.58 7.99 -22.12
C GLY A 47 -7.17 7.46 -22.40
N THR A 48 -6.18 7.73 -21.54
CA THR A 48 -4.80 7.26 -21.70
C THR A 48 -4.59 5.90 -21.08
N ALA A 49 -4.14 4.92 -21.87
CA ALA A 49 -3.92 3.55 -21.39
C ALA A 49 -2.76 3.44 -20.40
N VAL A 50 -3.01 2.72 -19.31
CA VAL A 50 -2.04 2.34 -18.29
C VAL A 50 -1.99 0.82 -18.21
N LYS A 51 -0.78 0.28 -18.39
CA LYS A 51 -0.48 -1.12 -18.14
C LYS A 51 0.15 -1.26 -16.75
N ILE A 52 -0.46 -2.11 -15.93
CA ILE A 52 0.00 -2.51 -14.60
C ILE A 52 1.04 -3.62 -14.77
N ASP A 53 2.09 -3.57 -13.95
CA ASP A 53 3.18 -4.56 -13.97
C ASP A 53 2.88 -5.74 -13.04
N SER A 54 2.23 -5.46 -11.90
CA SER A 54 1.82 -6.49 -10.94
C SER A 54 0.61 -6.04 -10.11
N ALA A 55 -0.11 -7.02 -9.54
CA ALA A 55 -1.17 -6.77 -8.59
C ALA A 55 -1.18 -7.85 -7.50
N SER A 56 -1.67 -7.50 -6.32
CA SER A 56 -1.81 -8.43 -5.20
C SER A 56 -3.07 -8.11 -4.42
N ALA A 57 -3.68 -9.16 -3.85
CA ALA A 57 -4.82 -8.99 -2.95
C ALA A 57 -4.43 -9.34 -1.50
N MET A 58 -5.04 -8.66 -0.54
CA MET A 58 -5.02 -8.98 0.88
C MET A 58 -6.44 -9.29 1.33
N LEU A 59 -6.63 -10.42 2.00
CA LEU A 59 -7.89 -10.83 2.59
C LEU A 59 -7.76 -10.81 4.10
N TYR A 60 -8.64 -10.07 4.77
CA TYR A 60 -8.59 -9.87 6.21
C TYR A 60 -9.99 -9.76 6.80
N THR A 61 -10.07 -9.73 8.13
CA THR A 61 -11.32 -9.55 8.87
C THR A 61 -11.16 -8.41 9.86
N ASN A 62 -12.13 -7.51 9.92
CA ASN A 62 -12.22 -6.43 10.90
C ASN A 62 -13.63 -6.39 11.53
N ALA A 63 -13.92 -5.35 12.31
CA ALA A 63 -15.23 -5.17 12.95
C ALA A 63 -16.40 -5.07 11.94
N SER A 64 -16.13 -4.65 10.71
CA SER A 64 -17.10 -4.56 9.61
C SER A 64 -17.23 -5.87 8.82
N GLY A 65 -16.52 -6.93 9.22
CA GLY A 65 -16.58 -8.25 8.60
C GLY A 65 -15.34 -8.57 7.76
N ARG A 66 -15.51 -9.49 6.81
CA ARG A 66 -14.42 -9.94 5.94
C ARG A 66 -14.25 -8.96 4.79
N GLN A 67 -13.04 -8.47 4.58
CA GLN A 67 -12.69 -7.46 3.60
C GLN A 67 -11.57 -7.94 2.68
N MET A 68 -11.53 -7.38 1.47
CA MET A 68 -10.44 -7.56 0.54
C MET A 68 -9.91 -6.22 0.06
N ASP A 69 -8.60 -6.10 0.13
CA ASP A 69 -7.88 -5.01 -0.52
C ASP A 69 -7.14 -5.54 -1.75
N ILE A 70 -7.16 -4.79 -2.83
CA ILE A 70 -6.33 -5.03 -4.01
C ILE A 70 -5.39 -3.86 -4.20
N TYR A 71 -4.10 -4.17 -4.40
CA TYR A 71 -3.06 -3.20 -4.71
C TYR A 71 -2.47 -3.53 -6.08
N ALA A 72 -2.42 -2.55 -6.98
CA ALA A 72 -1.81 -2.67 -8.29
C ALA A 72 -0.59 -1.74 -8.42
N TYR A 73 0.45 -2.19 -9.11
CA TYR A 73 1.74 -1.52 -9.19
C TYR A 73 2.22 -1.30 -10.62
N LYS A 74 2.89 -0.17 -10.85
CA LYS A 74 3.60 0.18 -12.08
C LYS A 74 4.95 0.81 -11.74
N GLY A 75 6.04 0.31 -12.32
CA GLY A 75 7.39 0.78 -12.02
C GLY A 75 7.76 0.64 -10.53
N GLY A 76 7.16 -0.34 -9.83
CA GLY A 76 7.32 -0.52 -8.39
C GLY A 76 6.52 0.46 -7.51
N GLN A 77 5.73 1.36 -8.09
CA GLN A 77 4.85 2.27 -7.35
C GLN A 77 3.41 1.79 -7.41
N GLU A 78 2.69 1.93 -6.30
CA GLU A 78 1.26 1.65 -6.24
C GLU A 78 0.49 2.66 -7.10
N VAL A 79 -0.42 2.18 -7.93
CA VAL A 79 -1.23 3.00 -8.86
C VAL A 79 -2.73 2.79 -8.66
N LEU A 80 -3.16 1.66 -8.10
CA LEU A 80 -4.56 1.43 -7.71
C LEU A 80 -4.62 0.77 -6.34
N GLU A 81 -5.61 1.18 -5.56
CA GLU A 81 -6.02 0.55 -4.31
C GLU A 81 -7.54 0.36 -4.32
N PHE A 82 -8.02 -0.87 -4.14
CA PHE A 82 -9.45 -1.16 -4.00
C PHE A 82 -9.74 -1.76 -2.64
N HIS A 83 -10.85 -1.39 -2.04
CA HIS A 83 -11.36 -1.94 -0.79
C HIS A 83 -12.82 -2.37 -0.97
N PHE A 84 -13.13 -3.65 -0.70
CA PHE A 84 -14.47 -4.20 -0.90
C PHE A 84 -14.71 -5.55 -0.19
N ASP A 85 -15.97 -5.92 0.00
CA ASP A 85 -16.36 -7.24 0.49
C ASP A 85 -15.97 -8.36 -0.52
N PRO A 86 -15.29 -9.45 -0.10
CA PRO A 86 -14.75 -10.50 -0.98
C PRO A 86 -15.83 -11.45 -1.52
N LYS A 87 -16.71 -10.92 -2.38
CA LYS A 87 -17.82 -11.64 -3.01
C LYS A 87 -17.94 -11.19 -4.46
N THR A 88 -18.31 -12.12 -5.33
CA THR A 88 -18.66 -11.82 -6.73
C THR A 88 -19.86 -10.88 -6.82
N GLY A 89 -20.01 -10.22 -7.95
CA GLY A 89 -21.11 -9.32 -8.27
C GLY A 89 -20.67 -7.87 -8.43
N ASN A 90 -21.64 -7.04 -8.80
CA ASN A 90 -21.44 -5.62 -9.02
C ASN A 90 -21.48 -4.83 -7.71
N LYS A 91 -20.48 -3.99 -7.49
CA LYS A 91 -20.33 -3.14 -6.31
C LYS A 91 -20.27 -1.70 -6.74
N THR A 92 -21.18 -0.87 -6.23
CA THR A 92 -21.14 0.57 -6.48
C THR A 92 -19.86 1.15 -5.89
N ALA A 93 -19.12 1.91 -6.70
CA ALA A 93 -17.95 2.64 -6.24
C ALA A 93 -18.37 3.98 -5.64
N GLY A 94 -17.85 4.31 -4.46
CA GLY A 94 -18.17 5.54 -3.74
C GLY A 94 -17.15 5.93 -2.70
N THR A 95 -17.49 6.91 -1.85
CA THR A 95 -16.56 7.55 -0.91
C THR A 95 -16.57 6.93 0.50
N THR A 96 -17.44 5.95 0.74
CA THR A 96 -17.63 5.38 2.08
C THR A 96 -17.20 3.92 2.08
N LEU A 97 -16.24 3.60 2.96
CA LEU A 97 -15.80 2.22 3.19
C LEU A 97 -16.98 1.38 3.71
N GLY A 98 -17.16 0.19 3.15
CA GLY A 98 -18.20 -0.76 3.57
C GLY A 98 -19.59 -0.59 2.94
N SER A 99 -19.85 0.46 2.15
CA SER A 99 -21.14 0.64 1.44
C SER A 99 -21.10 0.20 -0.03
N GLY A 100 -20.14 -0.64 -0.40
CA GLY A 100 -19.88 -1.03 -1.79
C GLY A 100 -18.39 -1.30 -1.99
N ALA A 101 -17.81 -0.62 -2.97
CA ALA A 101 -16.37 -0.59 -3.18
C ALA A 101 -15.83 0.84 -3.00
N PHE A 102 -14.67 0.96 -2.38
CA PHE A 102 -13.89 2.19 -2.36
C PHE A 102 -12.68 1.97 -3.28
N LEU A 103 -12.59 2.75 -4.35
CA LEU A 103 -11.57 2.59 -5.38
C LEU A 103 -10.73 3.85 -5.45
N THR A 104 -9.41 3.68 -5.44
CA THR A 104 -8.47 4.79 -5.44
C THR A 104 -7.49 4.63 -6.59
N TYR A 105 -7.27 5.73 -7.32
CA TYR A 105 -6.14 5.88 -8.22
C TYR A 105 -5.03 6.69 -7.52
N MET A 106 -3.85 6.10 -7.42
CA MET A 106 -2.66 6.74 -6.86
C MET A 106 -1.86 7.39 -7.98
N ALA A 107 -1.96 8.72 -8.13
CA ALA A 107 -1.19 9.46 -9.14
C ALA A 107 0.27 9.65 -8.73
N SER A 108 0.53 9.72 -7.43
CA SER A 108 1.87 9.70 -6.83
C SER A 108 1.77 9.21 -5.37
N PRO A 109 2.90 8.96 -4.67
CA PRO A 109 2.88 8.57 -3.26
C PRO A 109 2.21 9.57 -2.30
N VAL A 110 1.96 10.80 -2.74
CA VAL A 110 1.34 11.87 -1.95
C VAL A 110 0.07 12.44 -2.59
N LEU A 111 -0.37 11.86 -3.71
CA LEU A 111 -1.51 12.35 -4.48
C LEU A 111 -2.40 11.17 -4.92
N SER A 112 -3.62 11.13 -4.40
CA SER A 112 -4.60 10.10 -4.71
C SER A 112 -5.93 10.71 -5.18
N TYR A 113 -6.69 9.89 -5.89
CA TYR A 113 -8.03 10.21 -6.38
C TYR A 113 -8.97 9.08 -5.98
N ASP A 114 -9.96 9.38 -5.16
CA ASP A 114 -10.89 8.38 -4.62
C ASP A 114 -12.22 8.41 -5.35
N SER A 115 -12.83 7.24 -5.52
CA SER A 115 -14.09 7.04 -6.23
C SER A 115 -15.22 7.88 -5.64
N GLN A 116 -15.89 8.62 -6.51
CA GLN A 116 -17.12 9.35 -6.22
C GLN A 116 -18.34 8.63 -6.77
N SER A 117 -18.16 7.92 -7.89
CA SER A 117 -19.19 7.14 -8.57
C SER A 117 -18.55 6.06 -9.44
N GLY A 118 -19.35 5.10 -9.88
CA GLY A 118 -18.93 4.03 -10.78
C GLY A 118 -19.18 2.66 -10.19
N ALA A 119 -18.37 1.69 -10.61
CA ALA A 119 -18.56 0.30 -10.23
C ALA A 119 -17.27 -0.52 -10.28
N LEU A 120 -17.24 -1.54 -9.42
CA LEU A 120 -16.36 -2.70 -9.47
C LEU A 120 -17.23 -3.94 -9.69
N ASN A 121 -17.08 -4.60 -10.84
CA ASN A 121 -17.76 -5.85 -11.15
C ASN A 121 -16.82 -7.02 -10.91
N VAL A 122 -16.98 -7.72 -9.79
CA VAL A 122 -16.16 -8.88 -9.45
C VAL A 122 -16.75 -10.12 -10.09
N THR A 123 -16.10 -10.63 -11.13
CA THR A 123 -16.55 -11.80 -11.89
C THR A 123 -16.08 -13.11 -11.25
N VAL A 124 -14.89 -13.10 -10.65
CA VAL A 124 -14.35 -14.24 -9.90
C VAL A 124 -13.85 -13.75 -8.54
N CYS A 125 -14.24 -14.46 -7.47
CA CYS A 125 -13.69 -14.25 -6.14
C CYS A 125 -13.55 -15.60 -5.41
N ASP A 126 -12.47 -16.31 -5.71
CA ASP A 126 -12.11 -17.58 -5.08
C ASP A 126 -11.00 -17.35 -4.03
N THR A 127 -11.40 -17.27 -2.77
CA THR A 127 -10.47 -17.05 -1.65
C THR A 127 -9.72 -18.32 -1.21
N ILE A 128 -10.09 -19.48 -1.75
CA ILE A 128 -9.43 -20.78 -1.52
C ILE A 128 -8.40 -21.01 -2.62
N GLY A 129 -8.81 -20.96 -3.88
CA GLY A 129 -7.96 -21.03 -5.07
C GLY A 129 -7.15 -19.75 -5.35
N LYS A 130 -7.29 -18.72 -4.51
CA LYS A 130 -6.52 -17.46 -4.52
C LYS A 130 -6.67 -16.68 -5.83
N LYS A 131 -7.87 -16.68 -6.40
CA LYS A 131 -8.17 -16.05 -7.68
C LYS A 131 -9.19 -14.92 -7.52
N VAL A 132 -8.90 -13.76 -8.10
CA VAL A 132 -9.85 -12.66 -8.24
C VAL A 132 -9.79 -12.11 -9.66
N GLU A 133 -10.94 -11.92 -10.28
CA GLU A 133 -11.06 -11.21 -11.56
C GLU A 133 -12.16 -10.16 -11.41
N ALA A 134 -11.88 -8.95 -11.88
CA ALA A 134 -12.85 -7.87 -11.82
C ALA A 134 -12.64 -6.84 -12.93
N ASP A 135 -13.75 -6.25 -13.38
CA ASP A 135 -13.76 -5.09 -14.25
C ASP A 135 -14.14 -3.85 -13.43
N PHE A 136 -13.59 -2.69 -13.78
CA PHE A 136 -13.87 -1.45 -13.05
C PHE A 136 -13.90 -0.22 -13.96
N ASN A 137 -14.75 0.71 -13.55
CA ASN A 137 -14.86 2.05 -14.13
C ASN A 137 -15.39 3.01 -13.08
N PHE A 138 -14.72 4.13 -12.85
CA PHE A 138 -15.11 5.09 -11.83
C PHE A 138 -14.64 6.51 -12.16
N VAL A 139 -15.40 7.48 -11.64
CA VAL A 139 -14.96 8.87 -11.59
C VAL A 139 -14.39 9.11 -10.20
N ALA A 140 -13.19 9.64 -10.15
CA ALA A 140 -12.44 9.85 -8.92
C ALA A 140 -12.18 11.34 -8.70
N LYS A 141 -12.16 11.77 -7.43
CA LYS A 141 -11.84 13.14 -7.04
C LYS A 141 -10.60 13.14 -6.17
N GLN A 142 -9.76 14.16 -6.37
CA GLN A 142 -8.50 14.31 -5.65
C GLN A 142 -8.74 14.39 -4.13
N TYR A 143 -7.98 13.63 -3.36
CA TYR A 143 -7.88 13.78 -1.91
C TYR A 143 -6.74 14.76 -1.56
N PRO A 144 -6.91 15.66 -0.57
CA PRO A 144 -8.16 15.98 0.13
C PRO A 144 -9.17 16.66 -0.81
N TYR A 145 -10.46 16.39 -0.62
CA TYR A 145 -11.58 16.73 -1.54
C TYR A 145 -11.91 18.23 -1.70
N THR A 146 -10.93 19.09 -1.46
CA THR A 146 -10.98 20.55 -1.62
C THR A 146 -10.63 21.01 -3.03
N ASP A 147 -9.93 20.19 -3.81
CA ASP A 147 -9.58 20.47 -5.21
C ASP A 147 -10.70 19.98 -6.16
N PRO A 148 -11.12 20.75 -7.17
CA PRO A 148 -12.06 20.28 -8.19
C PRO A 148 -11.49 19.21 -9.14
N ALA A 149 -10.18 18.93 -9.09
CA ALA A 149 -9.54 17.95 -9.95
C ALA A 149 -10.20 16.56 -9.85
N SER A 150 -10.54 16.03 -11.01
CA SER A 150 -11.12 14.69 -11.15
C SER A 150 -10.37 13.88 -12.20
N LYS A 151 -10.48 12.57 -12.07
CA LYS A 151 -9.97 11.59 -13.03
C LYS A 151 -11.08 10.64 -13.42
N THR A 152 -11.14 10.32 -14.71
CA THR A 152 -12.04 9.29 -15.23
C THR A 152 -11.24 8.02 -15.50
N ILE A 153 -11.54 6.97 -14.74
CA ILE A 153 -10.90 5.67 -14.85
C ILE A 153 -11.87 4.74 -15.57
N THR A 154 -11.45 4.19 -16.71
CA THR A 154 -12.31 3.35 -17.55
C THR A 154 -11.57 2.13 -18.08
N GLU A 155 -12.33 1.18 -18.62
CA GLU A 155 -11.80 -0.04 -19.26
C GLU A 155 -10.82 -0.79 -18.36
N GLY A 156 -11.06 -0.72 -17.05
CA GLY A 156 -10.23 -1.36 -16.04
C GLY A 156 -10.53 -2.84 -15.98
N HIS A 157 -9.49 -3.67 -16.06
CA HIS A 157 -9.57 -5.10 -15.79
C HIS A 157 -8.41 -5.50 -14.89
N ILE A 158 -8.71 -6.28 -13.84
CA ILE A 158 -7.72 -6.85 -12.94
C ILE A 158 -7.88 -8.36 -12.82
N SER A 159 -6.77 -9.09 -12.93
CA SER A 159 -6.71 -10.54 -12.75
C SER A 159 -5.58 -10.90 -11.80
N ILE A 160 -5.94 -11.46 -10.65
CA ILE A 160 -5.04 -11.76 -9.54
C ILE A 160 -5.08 -13.26 -9.27
N THR A 161 -3.91 -13.89 -9.23
CA THR A 161 -3.74 -15.32 -8.91
C THR A 161 -3.04 -15.52 -7.56
N LYS A 162 -2.93 -14.45 -6.76
CA LYS A 162 -2.39 -14.50 -5.40
C LYS A 162 -3.18 -13.59 -4.44
N ILE A 163 -3.72 -14.23 -3.41
CA ILE A 163 -4.35 -13.58 -2.26
C ILE A 163 -3.53 -13.90 -1.01
N ASN A 164 -3.00 -12.86 -0.36
CA ASN A 164 -2.40 -12.93 0.97
C ASN A 164 -3.52 -12.92 2.03
N LYS A 165 -3.28 -13.55 3.19
CA LYS A 165 -4.24 -13.58 4.29
C LYS A 165 -3.59 -12.96 5.53
N GLN A 166 -4.35 -12.12 6.23
CA GLN A 166 -3.99 -11.56 7.52
C GLN A 166 -4.93 -12.09 8.60
#